data_AF-A0A836REI2-F1
#
_entry.id   AF-A0A836REI2-F1
#
_cell.length_a   1.000
_cell.length_b   1.000
_cell.length_c   1.000
_cell.angle_alpha   90.00
_cell.angle_beta   90.00
_cell.angle_gamma   90.00
#
_symmetry.space_group_name_H-M   'P 1'
#
loop_
_entity.id
_entity.type
_entity.pdbx_description
1 polymer ?
#
loop_
_entity_poly.entity_id
_entity_poly.type
_entity_poly.pdbx_seq_one_letter_code
_entity_poly.pdbx_strand_id
1 'polypeptide(L)'
;MPYIDAMNIDLKAYNDEFYVKFTGGHLMPVLRAIEQAYNAGIHIEITNLIITGLNDKRDDIKKLIDWVYRLDPAIPLHFSRYFPAYKMTSPPTPMSVMEMAYNMAKEKLYYVYMGNVWSEEGNTTYCKHCKKPLIIREGYNLITYNVENGKCKFCGTEIDGVFE
;
A
#
# COMPACT_ATOMS: atom_id res chain seq x y z
N MET A 1 20.38 8.16 4.07
CA MET A 1 20.72 6.74 4.29
C MET A 1 21.34 6.24 2.98
N PRO A 2 22.66 6.09 2.87
CA PRO A 2 23.33 6.04 1.56
C PRO A 2 23.40 4.66 0.89
N TYR A 3 22.86 3.60 1.52
CA TYR A 3 23.02 2.21 1.05
C TYR A 3 21.71 1.47 0.82
N ILE A 4 20.57 2.18 0.79
CA ILE A 4 19.24 1.57 0.69
C ILE A 4 18.49 2.24 -0.44
N ASP A 5 18.22 1.48 -1.50
CA ASP A 5 17.51 1.95 -2.69
C ASP A 5 15.98 1.93 -2.52
N ALA A 6 15.47 0.97 -1.73
CA ALA A 6 14.05 0.81 -1.50
C ALA A 6 13.71 0.29 -0.08
N MET A 7 12.51 0.63 0.40
CA MET A 7 11.95 0.13 1.66
C MET A 7 10.45 -0.17 1.51
N ASN A 8 10.03 -1.37 1.92
CA ASN A 8 8.63 -1.64 2.22
C ASN A 8 8.44 -1.51 3.74
N ILE A 9 7.54 -0.63 4.17
CA ILE A 9 7.35 -0.28 5.58
C ILE A 9 5.93 -0.63 6.02
N ASP A 10 5.83 -1.44 7.08
CA ASP A 10 4.56 -1.76 7.72
C ASP A 10 4.03 -0.58 8.55
N LEU A 11 3.07 0.17 8.02
CA LEU A 11 2.27 1.11 8.80
C LEU A 11 1.05 0.38 9.37
N LYS A 12 1.21 -0.26 10.53
CA LYS A 12 0.25 -1.23 11.09
C LYS A 12 -1.09 -0.60 11.47
N ALA A 13 -1.12 0.66 11.87
CA ALA A 13 -2.34 1.44 12.08
C ALA A 13 -2.01 2.94 12.02
N TYR A 14 -3.03 3.79 11.91
CA TYR A 14 -2.90 5.23 12.20
C TYR A 14 -3.53 5.55 13.57
N ASN A 15 -3.11 4.80 14.59
CA ASN A 15 -3.59 4.90 15.97
C ASN A 15 -2.44 4.52 16.92
N ASP A 16 -2.02 5.42 17.81
CA ASP A 16 -0.91 5.16 18.74
C ASP A 16 -1.25 4.08 19.78
N GLU A 17 -2.51 4.00 20.23
CA GLU A 17 -2.96 2.97 21.18
C GLU A 17 -2.79 1.56 20.61
N PHE A 18 -2.97 1.40 19.29
CA PHE A 18 -2.71 0.13 18.61
C PHE A 18 -1.23 -0.26 18.77
N TYR A 19 -0.30 0.68 18.56
CA TYR A 19 1.13 0.39 18.67
C TYR A 19 1.53 0.03 20.09
N VAL A 20 1.09 0.82 21.08
CA VAL A 20 1.39 0.56 22.48
C VAL A 20 0.90 -0.82 22.89
N LYS A 21 -0.34 -1.17 22.51
CA LYS A 21 -0.98 -2.43 22.91
C LYS A 21 -0.43 -3.66 22.18
N PHE A 22 -0.22 -3.58 20.87
CA PHE A 22 0.07 -4.77 20.05
C PHE A 22 1.52 -4.90 19.58
N THR A 23 2.30 -3.82 19.65
CA THR A 23 3.70 -3.81 19.19
C THR A 23 4.69 -3.45 20.30
N GLY A 24 4.23 -2.82 21.39
CA GLY A 24 5.09 -2.25 22.43
C GLY A 24 5.85 -0.99 21.98
N GLY A 25 5.47 -0.42 20.82
CA GLY A 25 6.05 0.80 20.25
C GLY A 25 5.06 1.96 20.17
N HIS A 26 5.38 2.94 19.33
CA HIS A 26 4.54 4.12 19.07
C HIS A 26 4.43 4.39 17.56
N LEU A 27 3.35 5.05 17.16
CA LEU A 27 3.08 5.45 15.77
C LEU A 27 4.10 6.48 15.28
N MET A 28 4.40 7.50 16.08
CA MET A 28 5.23 8.64 15.65
C MET A 28 6.64 8.26 15.18
N PRO A 29 7.38 7.33 15.84
CA PRO A 29 8.63 6.82 15.31
C PRO A 29 8.52 6.20 13.91
N VAL A 30 7.44 5.47 13.61
CA VAL A 30 7.22 4.86 12.29
C VAL A 30 6.97 5.94 11.23
N LEU A 31 6.10 6.91 11.52
CA LEU A 31 5.83 8.02 10.60
C LEU A 31 7.11 8.81 10.28
N ARG A 32 7.92 9.12 11.30
CA ARG A 32 9.21 9.80 11.11
C ARG A 32 10.21 8.98 10.29
N ALA A 33 10.22 7.65 10.46
CA ALA A 33 11.10 6.79 9.67
C ALA A 33 10.71 6.81 8.18
N ILE A 34 9.41 6.76 7.88
CA ILE A 34 8.89 6.87 6.51
C ILE A 34 9.26 8.24 5.92
N GLU A 35 9.03 9.33 6.64
CA GLU A 35 9.38 10.68 6.19
C GLU A 35 10.89 10.85 5.95
N GLN A 36 11.74 10.28 6.82
CA GLN A 36 13.19 10.32 6.63
C GLN A 36 13.64 9.53 5.41
N ALA A 37 13.08 8.35 5.18
CA ALA A 37 13.37 7.55 3.99
C ALA A 37 12.91 8.29 2.72
N TYR A 38 11.74 8.94 2.76
CA TYR A 38 11.18 9.68 1.63
C TYR A 38 12.08 10.87 1.26
N ASN A 39 12.45 11.67 2.26
CA ASN A 39 13.36 12.81 2.08
C ASN A 39 14.78 12.40 1.68
N ALA A 40 15.18 11.15 1.93
CA ALA A 40 16.45 10.60 1.48
C ALA A 40 16.40 10.08 0.03
N GLY A 41 15.26 10.18 -0.67
CA GLY A 41 15.09 9.71 -2.05
C GLY A 41 14.98 8.19 -2.19
N ILE A 42 14.64 7.49 -1.11
CA ILE A 42 14.46 6.03 -1.12
C ILE A 42 13.09 5.71 -1.71
N HIS A 43 13.00 4.70 -2.59
CA HIS A 43 11.71 4.19 -3.05
C HIS A 43 10.96 3.56 -1.87
N ILE A 44 9.82 4.12 -1.49
CA ILE A 44 9.03 3.62 -0.37
C ILE A 44 7.73 3.02 -0.86
N GLU A 45 7.41 1.87 -0.30
CA GLU A 45 6.07 1.29 -0.33
C GLU A 45 5.56 1.12 1.09
N ILE A 46 4.26 1.35 1.29
CA ILE A 46 3.62 1.22 2.59
C ILE A 46 2.70 0.01 2.56
N THR A 47 2.83 -0.86 3.55
CA THR A 47 1.96 -2.01 3.74
C THR A 47 1.12 -1.84 5.00
N ASN A 48 -0.18 -2.11 4.90
CA ASN A 48 -1.10 -2.16 6.02
C ASN A 48 -1.83 -3.51 6.02
N LEU A 49 -1.51 -4.36 7.00
CA LEU A 49 -2.29 -5.56 7.30
C LEU A 49 -3.57 -5.11 8.02
N ILE A 50 -4.71 -5.22 7.35
CA ILE A 50 -6.01 -4.92 7.96
C ILE A 50 -6.41 -6.13 8.79
N ILE A 51 -6.65 -5.95 10.09
CA ILE A 51 -6.97 -6.97 11.08
C ILE A 51 -8.36 -6.68 11.65
N THR A 52 -9.24 -7.68 11.59
CA THR A 52 -10.63 -7.54 12.04
C THR A 52 -10.75 -7.14 13.50
N GLY A 53 -11.49 -6.05 13.73
CA GLY A 53 -11.77 -5.47 15.04
C GLY A 53 -10.64 -4.61 15.61
N LEU A 54 -9.50 -4.45 14.91
CA LEU A 54 -8.36 -3.69 15.43
C LEU A 54 -8.06 -2.40 14.66
N ASN A 55 -7.95 -2.48 13.33
CA ASN A 55 -7.61 -1.34 12.46
C ASN A 55 -8.46 -1.32 11.17
N ASP A 56 -9.58 -2.04 11.17
CA ASP A 56 -10.49 -2.24 10.03
C ASP A 56 -11.63 -1.22 9.95
N LYS A 57 -11.66 -0.25 10.87
CA LYS A 57 -12.65 0.82 10.86
C LYS A 57 -12.39 1.78 9.72
N ARG A 58 -13.47 2.21 9.04
CA ARG A 58 -13.42 3.18 7.95
C ARG A 58 -12.63 4.43 8.28
N ASP A 59 -12.82 5.00 9.47
CA ASP A 59 -12.14 6.23 9.89
C ASP A 59 -10.63 6.04 10.10
N ASP A 60 -10.21 4.87 10.61
CA ASP A 60 -8.80 4.58 10.82
C ASP A 60 -8.07 4.35 9.49
N ILE A 61 -8.71 3.62 8.57
CA ILE A 61 -8.24 3.45 7.19
C ILE A 61 -8.17 4.80 6.48
N LYS A 62 -9.20 5.66 6.63
CA LYS A 62 -9.21 7.00 6.05
C LYS A 62 -8.03 7.85 6.54
N LYS A 63 -7.75 7.85 7.85
CA LYS A 63 -6.62 8.61 8.41
C LYS A 63 -5.28 8.13 7.85
N LEU A 64 -5.10 6.82 7.70
CA LEU A 64 -3.91 6.23 7.08
C LEU A 64 -3.77 6.72 5.63
N ILE A 65 -4.82 6.56 4.81
CA ILE A 65 -4.82 7.00 3.40
C ILE A 65 -4.53 8.49 3.28
N ASP A 66 -5.19 9.31 4.11
CA ASP A 66 -5.00 10.76 4.09
C ASP A 66 -3.58 11.15 4.48
N TRP A 67 -2.94 10.40 5.38
CA TRP A 67 -1.54 10.64 5.74
C TRP A 67 -0.59 10.28 4.61
N VAL A 68 -0.76 9.13 3.97
CA VAL A 68 0.05 8.75 2.79
C VAL A 68 -0.14 9.75 1.66
N TYR A 69 -1.38 10.12 1.35
CA TYR A 69 -1.70 11.10 0.31
C TYR A 69 -1.05 12.47 0.56
N ARG A 70 -0.98 12.92 1.82
CA ARG A 70 -0.30 14.18 2.18
C ARG A 70 1.21 14.11 2.00
N LEU A 71 1.79 12.92 2.14
CA LEU A 71 3.22 12.72 1.92
C LEU A 71 3.51 12.71 0.42
N ASP A 72 2.89 11.80 -0.34
CA ASP A 72 2.97 11.75 -1.80
C ASP A 72 1.92 10.77 -2.38
N PRO A 73 1.05 11.19 -3.32
CA PRO A 73 0.11 10.28 -4.00
C PRO A 73 0.79 9.18 -4.84
N ALA A 74 2.08 9.31 -5.14
CA ALA A 74 2.87 8.32 -5.87
C ALA A 74 3.42 7.19 -4.98
N ILE A 75 3.36 7.30 -3.64
CA ILE A 75 3.77 6.20 -2.75
C ILE A 75 2.77 5.04 -2.88
N PRO A 76 3.22 3.83 -3.27
CA PRO A 76 2.37 2.65 -3.29
C PRO A 76 1.84 2.28 -1.91
N LEU A 77 0.52 2.03 -1.84
CA LEU A 77 -0.14 1.55 -0.62
C LEU A 77 -0.72 0.15 -0.85
N HIS A 78 -0.29 -0.79 -0.02
CA HIS A 78 -0.72 -2.19 -0.06
C HIS A 78 -1.61 -2.49 1.14
N PHE A 79 -2.86 -2.87 0.89
CA PHE A 79 -3.71 -3.45 1.92
C PHE A 79 -3.59 -4.96 1.87
N SER A 80 -3.07 -5.56 2.94
CA SER A 80 -2.94 -7.01 3.06
C SER A 80 -4.09 -7.57 3.88
N ARG A 81 -4.71 -8.64 3.39
CA ARG A 81 -5.78 -9.33 4.12
C ARG A 81 -5.21 -10.19 5.24
N TYR A 82 -5.73 -9.99 6.45
CA TYR A 82 -5.41 -10.83 7.61
C TYR A 82 -6.14 -12.17 7.59
N PHE A 83 -5.44 -13.18 8.10
CA PHE A 83 -5.97 -14.49 8.44
C PHE A 83 -5.51 -14.86 9.87
N PRO A 84 -6.34 -15.58 10.66
CA PRO A 84 -5.97 -16.02 12.00
C PRO A 84 -4.66 -16.81 12.00
N ALA A 85 -3.72 -16.37 12.83
CA ALA A 85 -2.44 -17.01 13.01
C ALA A 85 -1.91 -16.75 14.43
N TYR A 86 -1.05 -17.64 14.91
CA TYR A 86 -0.45 -17.57 16.25
C TYR A 86 -1.52 -17.43 17.35
N LYS A 87 -1.46 -16.37 18.16
CA LYS A 87 -2.38 -16.10 19.28
C LYS A 87 -3.65 -15.33 18.87
N MET A 88 -3.78 -14.97 17.61
CA MET A 88 -4.89 -14.15 17.13
C MET A 88 -6.08 -15.03 16.73
N THR A 89 -7.26 -14.70 17.26
CA THR A 89 -8.50 -15.48 17.07
C THR A 89 -9.58 -14.75 16.28
N SER A 90 -9.41 -13.45 16.00
CA SER A 90 -10.31 -12.71 15.10
C SER A 90 -10.42 -13.43 13.75
N PRO A 91 -11.61 -13.46 13.11
CA PRO A 91 -11.78 -14.09 11.82
C PRO A 91 -10.95 -13.39 10.73
N PRO A 92 -10.73 -14.03 9.57
CA PRO A 92 -10.10 -13.36 8.44
C PRO A 92 -10.82 -12.06 8.10
N THR A 93 -10.07 -11.06 7.65
CA THR A 93 -10.67 -9.77 7.28
C THR A 93 -11.70 -9.96 6.17
N PRO A 94 -12.94 -9.45 6.33
CA PRO A 94 -13.95 -9.57 5.29
C PRO A 94 -13.50 -8.93 3.99
N MET A 95 -13.83 -9.54 2.85
CA MET A 95 -13.50 -8.98 1.53
C MET A 95 -14.11 -7.58 1.33
N SER A 96 -15.30 -7.34 1.87
CA SER A 96 -15.95 -6.03 1.83
C SER A 96 -15.12 -4.92 2.49
N VAL A 97 -14.33 -5.23 3.53
CA VAL A 97 -13.41 -4.28 4.16
C VAL A 97 -12.20 -4.02 3.25
N MET A 98 -11.66 -5.07 2.62
CA MET A 98 -10.56 -4.94 1.67
C MET A 98 -10.95 -4.06 0.47
N GLU A 99 -12.11 -4.34 -0.13
CA GLU A 99 -12.68 -3.57 -1.24
C GLU A 99 -12.97 -2.13 -0.83
N MET A 100 -13.53 -1.91 0.37
CA MET A 100 -13.74 -0.56 0.91
C MET A 100 -12.42 0.21 1.01
N ALA A 101 -11.38 -0.39 1.61
CA ALA A 101 -10.07 0.26 1.78
C ALA A 101 -9.43 0.59 0.43
N TYR A 102 -9.46 -0.37 -0.50
CA TYR A 102 -8.94 -0.22 -1.86
C TYR A 102 -9.63 0.91 -2.63
N ASN A 103 -10.95 0.94 -2.64
CA ASN A 103 -11.72 1.97 -3.34
C ASN A 103 -11.48 3.36 -2.75
N MET A 104 -11.47 3.48 -1.41
CA MET A 104 -11.15 4.75 -0.74
C MET A 104 -9.76 5.27 -1.08
N ALA A 105 -8.76 4.37 -1.18
CA ALA A 105 -7.39 4.76 -1.48
C ALA A 105 -7.21 5.15 -2.95
N LYS A 106 -7.87 4.45 -3.88
CA LYS A 106 -7.79 4.74 -5.33
C LYS A 106 -8.35 6.09 -5.74
N GLU A 107 -9.22 6.68 -4.92
CA GLU A 107 -9.68 8.05 -5.11
C GLU A 107 -8.56 9.09 -4.92
N LYS A 108 -7.46 8.73 -4.25
CA LYS A 108 -6.41 9.67 -3.81
C LYS A 108 -5.00 9.30 -4.26
N LEU A 109 -4.69 8.02 -4.27
CA LEU A 109 -3.36 7.48 -4.56
C LEU A 109 -3.30 6.91 -5.97
N TYR A 110 -2.13 6.96 -6.60
CA TYR A 110 -1.94 6.45 -7.95
C TYR A 110 -1.78 4.92 -7.97
N TYR A 111 -1.20 4.35 -6.92
CA TYR A 111 -0.86 2.93 -6.82
C TYR A 111 -1.41 2.35 -5.52
N VAL A 112 -2.41 1.50 -5.65
CA VAL A 112 -3.06 0.81 -4.53
C VAL A 112 -3.18 -0.66 -4.88
N TYR A 113 -2.83 -1.51 -3.92
CA TYR A 113 -2.84 -2.96 -4.12
C TYR A 113 -3.60 -3.68 -3.01
N MET A 114 -4.20 -4.82 -3.34
CA MET A 114 -4.78 -5.76 -2.38
C MET A 114 -3.95 -7.03 -2.35
N GLY A 115 -3.30 -7.30 -1.22
CA GLY A 115 -2.51 -8.50 -0.96
C GLY A 115 -3.30 -9.59 -0.22
N ASN A 116 -2.79 -10.82 -0.29
CA ASN A 116 -3.41 -12.02 0.30
C ASN A 116 -4.86 -12.28 -0.15
N VAL A 117 -5.19 -11.83 -1.35
CA VAL A 117 -6.47 -12.05 -2.03
C VAL A 117 -6.24 -12.34 -3.50
N TRP A 118 -7.08 -13.18 -4.10
CA TRP A 118 -7.14 -13.35 -5.54
C TRP A 118 -7.97 -12.21 -6.14
N SER A 119 -7.30 -11.18 -6.63
CA SER A 119 -7.94 -10.02 -7.27
C SER A 119 -7.09 -9.52 -8.42
N GLU A 120 -7.57 -9.64 -9.64
CA GLU A 120 -6.89 -9.09 -10.82
C GLU A 120 -6.76 -7.56 -10.69
N GLU A 121 -7.85 -6.89 -10.31
CA GLU A 121 -7.89 -5.44 -10.12
C GLU A 121 -6.93 -4.98 -9.00
N GLY A 122 -6.93 -5.71 -7.88
CA GLY A 122 -6.07 -5.43 -6.72
C GLY A 122 -4.59 -5.72 -6.94
N ASN A 123 -4.23 -6.49 -7.98
CA ASN A 123 -2.84 -6.80 -8.35
C ASN A 123 -2.36 -6.06 -9.61
N THR A 124 -3.22 -5.25 -10.20
CA THR A 124 -2.91 -4.49 -11.41
C THR A 124 -2.36 -3.10 -11.09
N THR A 125 -1.20 -2.79 -11.66
CA THR A 125 -0.66 -1.43 -11.68
C THR A 125 -1.31 -0.66 -12.83
N TYR A 126 -1.98 0.45 -12.52
CA TYR A 126 -2.62 1.32 -13.51
C TYR A 126 -1.77 2.57 -13.78
N CYS A 127 -1.88 3.13 -14.98
CA CYS A 127 -1.24 4.39 -15.31
C CYS A 127 -1.83 5.53 -14.47
N LYS A 128 -0.99 6.31 -13.78
CA LYS A 128 -1.43 7.45 -12.96
C LYS A 128 -2.24 8.50 -13.73
N HIS A 129 -1.97 8.65 -15.03
CA HIS A 129 -2.63 9.60 -15.91
C HIS A 129 -3.82 8.99 -16.67
N CYS A 130 -3.59 8.06 -17.62
CA CYS A 130 -4.65 7.55 -18.50
C CYS A 130 -5.45 6.37 -17.92
N LYS A 131 -5.11 5.90 -16.71
CA LYS A 131 -5.79 4.81 -15.99
C LYS A 131 -5.85 3.46 -16.71
N LYS A 132 -5.15 3.28 -17.84
CA LYS A 132 -5.02 1.98 -18.51
C LYS A 132 -4.17 1.02 -17.66
N PRO A 133 -4.46 -0.29 -17.68
CA PRO A 133 -3.67 -1.29 -16.97
C PRO A 133 -2.28 -1.41 -17.59
N LEU A 134 -1.24 -1.25 -16.78
CA LEU A 134 0.15 -1.31 -17.20
C LEU A 134 0.80 -2.64 -16.86
N ILE A 135 0.66 -3.09 -15.62
CA ILE A 135 1.27 -4.32 -15.15
C ILE A 135 0.18 -5.16 -14.52
N ILE A 136 -0.18 -6.27 -15.15
CA ILE A 136 -1.19 -7.20 -14.66
C ILE A 136 -0.46 -8.43 -14.11
N ARG A 137 -0.80 -8.80 -12.88
CA ARG A 137 -0.20 -9.94 -12.17
C ARG A 137 -1.28 -10.89 -11.69
N GLU A 138 -0.99 -12.18 -11.79
CA GLU A 138 -1.80 -13.24 -11.19
C GLU A 138 -0.90 -14.08 -10.27
N GLY A 139 -1.06 -13.90 -8.95
CA GLY A 139 -0.10 -14.42 -7.98
C GLY A 139 1.29 -13.85 -8.24
N TYR A 140 2.26 -14.73 -8.50
CA TYR A 140 3.64 -14.35 -8.83
C TYR A 140 3.91 -14.24 -10.34
N ASN A 141 2.91 -14.51 -11.18
CA ASN A 141 3.07 -14.48 -12.63
C ASN A 141 2.78 -13.08 -13.19
N LEU A 142 3.67 -12.62 -14.06
CA LEU A 142 3.47 -11.42 -14.86
C LEU A 142 2.66 -11.80 -16.11
N ILE A 143 1.45 -11.28 -16.21
CA ILE A 143 0.53 -11.57 -17.33
C ILE A 143 0.66 -10.54 -18.44
N THR A 144 0.87 -9.27 -18.07
CA THR A 144 0.98 -8.17 -19.03
C THR A 144 1.95 -7.12 -18.52
N TYR A 145 2.76 -6.58 -19.43
CA TYR A 145 3.72 -5.51 -19.16
C TYR A 145 3.65 -4.46 -20.28
N ASN A 146 3.06 -3.31 -19.98
CA ASN A 146 2.87 -2.17 -20.90
C ASN A 146 3.65 -0.93 -20.42
N VAL A 147 4.83 -1.15 -19.84
CA VAL A 147 5.78 -0.08 -19.49
C VAL A 147 6.96 -0.16 -20.44
N GLU A 148 7.32 0.96 -21.06
CA GLU A 148 8.43 1.08 -22.00
C GLU A 148 9.33 2.23 -21.54
N ASN A 149 10.61 1.96 -21.22
CA ASN A 149 11.57 2.94 -20.71
C ASN A 149 11.03 3.77 -19.53
N GLY A 150 10.43 3.10 -18.54
CA GLY A 150 9.79 3.75 -17.38
C GLY A 150 8.52 4.56 -17.70
N LYS A 151 7.96 4.44 -18.90
CA LYS A 151 6.79 5.20 -19.35
C LYS A 151 5.62 4.31 -19.69
N CYS A 152 4.41 4.81 -19.49
CA CYS A 152 3.19 4.20 -19.97
C CYS A 152 3.23 4.04 -21.49
N LYS A 153 3.14 2.81 -22.00
CA LYS A 153 3.08 2.52 -23.44
C LYS A 153 1.95 3.25 -24.18
N PHE A 154 0.86 3.59 -23.47
CA PHE A 154 -0.34 4.16 -24.10
C PHE A 154 -0.38 5.69 -24.13
N CYS A 155 0.28 6.38 -23.20
CA CYS A 155 0.20 7.84 -23.10
C CYS A 155 1.54 8.52 -22.79
N GLY A 156 2.63 7.77 -22.67
CA GLY A 156 3.98 8.29 -22.47
C GLY A 156 4.27 8.88 -21.08
N THR A 157 3.30 8.86 -20.16
CA THR A 157 3.49 9.35 -18.79
C THR A 157 4.53 8.48 -18.07
N GLU A 158 5.50 9.13 -17.44
CA GLU A 158 6.49 8.47 -16.57
C GLU A 158 5.79 7.82 -15.37
N ILE A 159 6.16 6.58 -15.08
CA ILE A 159 5.58 5.79 -14.00
C ILE A 159 6.56 5.78 -12.83
N ASP A 160 6.05 6.02 -11.63
CA ASP A 160 6.87 6.03 -10.42
C ASP A 160 7.32 4.60 -10.09
N GLY A 161 8.62 4.43 -9.85
CA GLY A 161 9.27 3.14 -9.64
C GLY A 161 10.51 2.96 -10.52
N VAL A 162 11.19 1.83 -10.36
CA VAL A 162 12.38 1.45 -11.14
C VAL A 162 11.97 0.39 -12.16
N PHE A 163 12.02 0.74 -13.43
CA PHE A 163 11.67 -0.14 -14.56
C PHE A 163 12.87 -0.21 -15.50
N GLU A 164 13.63 -1.31 -15.38
CA GLU A 164 14.75 -1.67 -16.26
C GLU A 164 14.27 -2.50 -17.46
#